data_AF-A0A4R7KQ46-F1
#
_entry.id   AF-A0A4R7KQ46-F1
#
_cell.length_a   1.000
_cell.length_b   1.000
_cell.length_c   1.000
_cell.angle_alpha   90.00
_cell.angle_beta   90.00
_cell.angle_gamma   90.00
#
_symmetry.space_group_name_H-M   'P 1'
#
loop_
_entity.id
_entity.type
_entity.pdbx_description
1 polymer ?
#
loop_
_entity_poly.entity_id
_entity_poly.type
_entity_poly.pdbx_seq_one_letter_code
_entity_poly.pdbx_strand_id
1 'polypeptide(L)'
;MNALLANYWLICYHVKAIADDGGMHMNSEKAVNDHSLKRELENILCNRKNLLIYDGMRDGLDDNIDFRFFYSNPFEPLEFVNIDVFKNVEVILFGNNRSRAYGRIYIIMEKENFGSNFFESWYGLVQIEDINIRGVAKIKVTLFLNENGIVNIDKAITYFESTYCVKS
;
A
#
# COMPACT_ATOMS: atom_id res chain seq x y z
N MET A 1 21.37 -25.90 -17.70
CA MET A 1 22.37 -25.02 -17.08
C MET A 1 22.09 -23.59 -17.57
N ASN A 2 21.54 -22.78 -16.67
CA ASN A 2 21.47 -21.31 -16.61
C ASN A 2 21.21 -20.47 -17.88
N ALA A 3 19.99 -19.94 -17.95
CA ALA A 3 19.73 -18.52 -18.26
C ALA A 3 18.40 -18.12 -17.60
N LEU A 4 18.47 -17.88 -16.30
CA LEU A 4 17.37 -17.43 -15.45
C LEU A 4 17.52 -15.92 -15.23
N LEU A 5 16.39 -15.21 -15.33
CA LEU A 5 16.07 -13.94 -14.66
C LEU A 5 16.59 -12.65 -15.30
N ALA A 6 15.69 -11.97 -16.02
CA ALA A 6 15.37 -10.54 -15.82
C ALA A 6 14.30 -10.12 -16.84
N ASN A 7 13.01 -10.35 -16.53
CA ASN A 7 11.93 -9.68 -17.24
C ASN A 7 11.26 -8.71 -16.26
N TYR A 8 11.64 -7.44 -16.43
CA TYR A 8 11.04 -6.24 -15.86
C TYR A 8 9.52 -6.25 -16.09
N TRP A 9 8.75 -6.06 -15.01
CA TRP A 9 7.31 -5.76 -15.12
C TRP A 9 7.14 -4.25 -15.07
N LEU A 10 7.04 -3.65 -16.26
CA LEU A 10 6.59 -2.29 -16.46
C LEU A 10 5.10 -2.36 -16.83
N ILE A 11 4.21 -1.94 -15.94
CA ILE A 11 2.79 -1.73 -16.27
C ILE A 11 2.56 -0.22 -16.27
N CYS A 12 2.48 0.37 -17.46
CA CYS A 12 2.17 1.78 -17.65
C CYS A 12 0.65 2.01 -17.57
N TYR A 13 0.20 2.94 -16.74
CA TYR A 13 -1.13 3.55 -16.89
C TYR A 13 -0.97 5.01 -17.32
N HIS A 14 -1.62 5.37 -18.43
CA HIS A 14 -1.76 6.75 -18.89
C HIS A 14 -2.81 7.46 -18.02
N VAL A 15 -2.42 8.51 -17.31
CA VAL A 15 -3.37 9.50 -16.79
C VAL A 15 -2.89 10.89 -17.21
N LYS A 16 -3.76 11.62 -17.93
CA LYS A 16 -3.55 12.99 -18.37
C LYS A 16 -3.37 13.90 -17.15
N ALA A 17 -2.21 14.56 -17.06
CA ALA A 17 -2.00 15.68 -16.16
C ALA A 17 -2.77 16.92 -16.67
N ILE A 18 -3.50 17.58 -15.78
CA ILE A 18 -3.89 18.99 -15.94
C ILE A 18 -2.83 19.78 -15.15
N ALA A 19 -2.12 20.65 -15.86
CA ALA A 19 -1.15 21.57 -15.29
C ALA A 19 -1.89 22.69 -14.53
N ASP A 20 -1.36 23.08 -13.38
CA ASP A 20 -1.50 24.45 -12.89
C ASP A 20 -0.18 24.88 -12.23
N ASP A 21 0.46 25.86 -12.85
CA ASP A 21 1.66 26.54 -12.39
C ASP A 21 1.30 27.53 -11.27
N GLY A 22 2.02 27.49 -10.15
CA GLY A 22 1.88 28.55 -9.16
C GLY A 22 2.63 28.36 -7.84
N GLY A 23 3.90 28.77 -7.80
CA GLY A 23 4.48 29.40 -6.61
C GLY A 23 5.33 28.53 -5.68
N MET A 24 6.65 28.67 -5.81
CA MET A 24 7.64 28.33 -4.79
C MET A 24 7.33 29.05 -3.47
N HIS A 25 7.25 28.29 -2.38
CA HIS A 25 7.82 28.65 -1.07
C HIS A 25 8.11 27.35 -0.31
N MET A 26 9.33 26.83 -0.45
CA MET A 26 9.87 25.77 0.41
C MET A 26 10.16 26.37 1.78
N ASN A 27 9.27 26.17 2.75
CA ASN A 27 9.61 26.32 4.15
C ASN A 27 10.42 25.08 4.58
N SER A 28 11.67 25.32 4.93
CA SER A 28 12.68 24.37 5.40
C SER A 28 12.38 23.71 6.76
N GLU A 29 11.15 23.83 7.26
CA GLU A 29 10.70 23.20 8.52
C GLU A 29 9.95 21.87 8.31
N LYS A 30 9.69 21.44 7.06
CA LYS A 30 8.94 20.20 6.77
C LYS A 30 9.78 18.95 6.49
N ALA A 31 11.09 19.08 6.28
CA ALA A 31 11.97 17.93 6.00
C ALA A 31 12.23 17.01 7.22
N VAL A 32 11.77 17.40 8.41
CA VAL A 32 11.98 16.63 9.65
C VAL A 32 10.88 15.57 9.87
N ASN A 33 9.75 15.63 9.14
CA ASN A 33 8.60 14.74 9.36
C ASN A 33 8.52 13.51 8.43
N ASP A 34 9.23 13.47 7.29
CA ASP A 34 9.18 12.29 6.39
C ASP A 34 10.06 11.14 6.87
N HIS A 35 11.25 11.44 7.41
CA HIS A 35 12.13 10.41 7.92
C HIS A 35 11.62 9.74 9.20
N SER A 36 10.76 10.40 9.97
CA SER A 36 10.24 9.83 11.22
C SER A 36 9.28 8.67 10.96
N LEU A 37 8.33 8.83 10.02
CA LEU A 37 7.36 7.77 9.70
C LEU A 37 8.02 6.57 9.03
N LYS A 38 8.94 6.81 8.08
CA LYS A 38 9.70 5.73 7.45
C LYS A 38 10.49 4.92 8.49
N ARG A 39 11.20 5.60 9.41
CA ARG A 39 11.96 4.94 10.48
C ARG A 39 11.04 4.23 11.48
N GLU A 40 9.89 4.79 11.79
CA GLU A 40 8.87 4.15 12.62
C GLU A 40 8.41 2.82 12.00
N LEU A 41 8.07 2.83 10.71
CA LEU A 41 7.71 1.62 9.97
C LEU A 41 8.86 0.61 9.88
N GLU A 42 10.10 1.07 9.65
CA GLU A 42 11.29 0.22 9.70
C GLU A 42 11.41 -0.50 11.07
N ASN A 43 11.18 0.22 12.16
CA ASN A 43 11.22 -0.34 13.51
C ASN A 43 10.07 -1.32 13.78
N ILE A 44 8.84 -0.99 13.37
CA ILE A 44 7.67 -1.87 13.53
C ILE A 44 7.88 -3.18 12.76
N LEU A 45 8.43 -3.08 11.54
CA LEU A 45 8.50 -4.18 10.59
C LEU A 45 9.82 -4.95 10.65
N CYS A 46 10.81 -4.52 11.43
CA CYS A 46 12.17 -5.08 11.42
C CYS A 46 12.25 -6.61 11.62
N ASN A 47 11.24 -7.20 12.29
CA ASN A 47 11.16 -8.64 12.54
C ASN A 47 10.31 -9.41 11.51
N ARG A 48 9.78 -8.74 10.47
CA ARG A 48 8.98 -9.38 9.41
C ARG A 48 9.89 -10.10 8.42
N LYS A 49 9.48 -11.31 8.03
CA LYS A 49 10.25 -12.15 7.11
C LYS A 49 10.22 -11.56 5.70
N ASN A 50 11.36 -11.61 5.01
CA ASN A 50 11.52 -11.10 3.63
C ASN A 50 11.15 -9.62 3.47
N LEU A 51 11.42 -8.81 4.51
CA LEU A 51 11.20 -7.37 4.44
C LEU A 51 12.09 -6.73 3.36
N LEU A 52 11.46 -6.03 2.43
CA LEU A 52 12.07 -5.19 1.42
C LEU A 52 11.49 -3.78 1.52
N ILE A 53 12.33 -2.78 1.30
CA ILE A 53 11.97 -1.37 1.40
C ILE A 53 12.34 -0.71 0.09
N TYR A 54 11.37 -0.05 -0.52
CA TYR A 54 11.50 0.65 -1.79
C TYR A 54 11.30 2.15 -1.59
N ASP A 55 12.16 2.93 -2.23
CA ASP A 55 12.04 4.37 -2.38
C ASP A 55 11.32 4.67 -3.70
N GLY A 56 10.21 5.41 -3.65
CA GLY A 56 9.32 5.57 -4.79
C GLY A 56 9.98 6.25 -5.98
N MET A 57 10.77 7.30 -5.74
CA MET A 57 11.48 8.00 -6.80
C MET A 57 12.61 7.16 -7.39
N ARG A 58 13.39 6.51 -6.53
CA ARG A 58 14.59 5.78 -6.98
C ARG A 58 14.23 4.45 -7.65
N ASP A 59 13.24 3.75 -7.13
CA ASP A 59 12.92 2.38 -7.51
C ASP A 59 11.80 2.30 -8.56
N GLY A 60 11.37 3.45 -9.10
CA GLY A 60 10.43 3.55 -10.21
C GLY A 60 9.02 3.09 -9.86
N LEU A 61 8.57 3.39 -8.65
CA LEU A 61 7.18 3.12 -8.24
C LEU A 61 6.24 4.16 -8.88
N ASP A 62 4.94 3.97 -8.65
CA ASP A 62 3.92 4.97 -8.98
C ASP A 62 4.32 6.35 -8.44
N ASP A 63 4.11 7.40 -9.24
CA ASP A 63 4.57 8.75 -8.95
C ASP A 63 4.09 9.25 -7.58
N ASN A 64 2.93 8.79 -7.11
CA ASN A 64 2.39 9.21 -5.82
C ASN A 64 2.85 8.34 -4.63
N ILE A 65 3.57 7.24 -4.84
CA ILE A 65 4.14 6.46 -3.74
C ILE A 65 5.46 7.10 -3.31
N ASP A 66 5.57 7.46 -2.03
CA ASP A 66 6.80 7.97 -1.43
C ASP A 66 7.76 6.83 -1.09
N PHE A 67 7.26 5.85 -0.33
CA PHE A 67 7.99 4.61 -0.06
C PHE A 67 7.03 3.43 0.09
N ARG A 68 7.55 2.23 -0.18
CA ARG A 68 6.83 0.96 -0.04
C ARG A 68 7.61 0.00 0.85
N PHE A 69 6.90 -0.64 1.77
CA PHE A 69 7.36 -1.84 2.46
C PHE A 69 6.70 -3.07 1.87
N PHE A 70 7.47 -4.14 1.69
CA PHE A 70 7.01 -5.42 1.19
C PHE A 70 7.54 -6.51 2.11
N TYR A 71 6.70 -7.41 2.59
CA TYR A 71 7.13 -8.51 3.44
C TYR A 71 6.21 -9.73 3.30
N SER A 72 6.69 -10.90 3.69
CA SER A 72 5.87 -12.12 3.69
C SER A 72 4.74 -12.01 4.71
N ASN A 73 3.54 -12.42 4.33
CA ASN A 73 2.42 -12.60 5.24
C ASN A 73 2.89 -13.42 6.46
N PRO A 74 2.63 -12.96 7.70
CA PRO A 74 3.05 -13.65 8.93
C PRO A 74 2.54 -15.08 9.09
N PHE A 75 1.41 -15.43 8.48
CA PHE A 75 0.73 -16.73 8.62
C PHE A 75 0.83 -17.61 7.37
N GLU A 76 0.98 -17.03 6.18
CA GLU A 76 1.16 -17.76 4.91
C GLU A 76 2.36 -17.21 4.11
N PRO A 77 3.56 -17.81 4.21
CA PRO A 77 4.79 -17.23 3.68
C PRO A 77 4.85 -16.99 2.16
N LEU A 78 3.95 -17.62 1.39
CA LEU A 78 3.84 -17.44 -0.06
C LEU A 78 2.99 -16.22 -0.46
N GLU A 79 2.27 -15.64 0.49
CA GLU A 79 1.56 -14.38 0.31
C GLU A 79 2.40 -13.22 0.85
N PHE A 80 2.15 -12.03 0.33
CA PHE A 80 2.96 -10.86 0.65
C PHE A 80 2.09 -9.64 0.94
N VAL A 81 2.43 -8.96 2.02
CA VAL A 81 1.82 -7.70 2.42
C VAL A 81 2.65 -6.55 1.88
N ASN A 82 1.97 -5.56 1.33
CA ASN A 82 2.54 -4.32 0.86
C ASN A 82 1.98 -3.15 1.68
N ILE A 83 2.84 -2.21 2.06
CA ILE A 83 2.45 -0.94 2.68
C ILE A 83 2.99 0.18 1.81
N ASP A 84 2.11 0.94 1.19
CA ASP A 84 2.45 2.13 0.42
C ASP A 84 2.13 3.36 1.25
N VAL A 85 3.09 4.28 1.38
CA VAL A 85 2.84 5.63 1.90
C VAL A 85 2.86 6.60 0.74
N PHE A 86 1.88 7.51 0.69
CA PHE A 86 1.71 8.43 -0.43
C PHE A 86 2.41 9.77 -0.20
N LYS A 87 2.99 10.33 -1.26
CA LYS A 87 3.56 11.68 -1.27
C LYS A 87 2.47 12.73 -1.07
N ASN A 88 1.33 12.52 -1.71
CA ASN A 88 0.16 13.38 -1.60
C ASN A 88 -1.06 12.55 -1.18
N VAL A 89 -1.94 13.18 -0.41
CA VAL A 89 -3.21 12.59 0.00
C VAL A 89 -4.06 12.30 -1.25
N GLU A 90 -4.40 11.04 -1.45
CA GLU A 90 -5.29 10.62 -2.53
C GLU A 90 -6.75 10.78 -2.13
N VAL A 91 -7.59 11.09 -3.11
CA VAL A 91 -9.04 11.07 -2.92
C VAL A 91 -9.58 9.77 -3.50
N ILE A 92 -10.01 8.87 -2.63
CA ILE A 92 -10.66 7.62 -2.98
C ILE A 92 -12.17 7.86 -3.03
N LEU A 93 -12.82 7.42 -4.11
CA LEU A 93 -14.27 7.52 -4.27
C LEU A 93 -14.94 6.25 -3.74
N PHE A 94 -15.95 6.43 -2.90
CA PHE A 94 -16.77 5.36 -2.37
C PHE A 94 -18.25 5.64 -2.64
N GLY A 95 -18.78 5.08 -3.72
CA GLY A 95 -20.10 5.45 -4.23
C GLY A 95 -20.14 6.95 -4.52
N ASN A 96 -20.93 7.69 -3.74
CA ASN A 96 -21.03 9.16 -3.83
C ASN A 96 -20.15 9.91 -2.81
N ASN A 97 -19.44 9.20 -1.94
CA ASN A 97 -18.59 9.77 -0.90
C ASN A 97 -17.13 9.88 -1.36
N ARG A 98 -16.42 10.86 -0.81
CA ARG A 98 -14.99 11.10 -1.05
C ARG A 98 -14.23 10.90 0.24
N SER A 99 -13.27 9.97 0.24
CA SER A 99 -12.40 9.70 1.38
C SER A 99 -10.96 10.06 1.04
N ARG A 100 -10.24 10.57 2.04
CA ARG A 100 -8.82 10.92 1.92
C ARG A 100 -7.98 9.72 2.35
N ALA A 101 -7.05 9.31 1.50
CA ALA A 101 -6.10 8.24 1.77
C ALA A 101 -4.67 8.78 1.83
N TYR A 102 -3.96 8.46 2.90
CA TYR A 102 -2.56 8.84 3.13
C TYR A 102 -1.58 7.72 2.75
N GLY A 103 -2.12 6.52 2.49
CA GLY A 103 -1.38 5.34 2.11
C GLY A 103 -2.33 4.15 2.01
N ARG A 104 -1.77 2.96 1.82
CA ARG A 104 -2.55 1.72 1.83
C ARG A 104 -1.74 0.54 2.32
N ILE A 105 -2.44 -0.41 2.94
CA ILE A 105 -1.94 -1.75 3.24
C ILE A 105 -2.71 -2.72 2.36
N TYR A 106 -2.03 -3.61 1.64
CA TYR A 106 -2.72 -4.59 0.82
C TYR A 106 -2.03 -5.95 0.73
N ILE A 107 -2.83 -6.97 0.46
CA ILE A 107 -2.41 -8.34 0.19
C ILE A 107 -3.14 -8.86 -1.04
N ILE A 108 -2.49 -9.74 -1.78
CA ILE A 108 -3.10 -10.53 -2.84
C ILE A 108 -3.08 -11.99 -2.39
N MET A 109 -4.24 -12.61 -2.34
CA MET A 109 -4.43 -13.95 -1.79
C MET A 109 -5.36 -14.79 -2.67
N GLU A 110 -5.46 -16.08 -2.35
CA GLU A 110 -6.38 -16.98 -3.03
C GLU A 110 -7.83 -16.49 -2.90
N LYS A 111 -8.61 -16.74 -3.95
CA LYS A 111 -10.03 -16.40 -3.93
C LYS A 111 -10.79 -17.37 -3.04
N GLU A 112 -11.06 -16.95 -1.81
CA GLU A 112 -12.08 -17.59 -0.97
C GLU A 112 -13.45 -16.95 -1.22
N ASN A 113 -14.51 -17.54 -0.67
CA ASN A 113 -15.86 -16.95 -0.67
C ASN A 113 -15.92 -15.74 0.29
N PHE A 114 -15.07 -14.73 0.07
CA PHE A 114 -15.24 -13.42 0.68
C PHE A 114 -16.47 -12.77 0.06
N GLY A 115 -17.43 -12.36 0.89
CA GLY A 115 -18.52 -11.52 0.43
C GLY A 115 -17.94 -10.23 -0.17
N SER A 116 -18.39 -9.86 -1.37
CA SER A 116 -18.01 -8.60 -2.00
C SER A 116 -18.57 -7.44 -1.20
N ASN A 117 -17.76 -6.84 -0.33
CA ASN A 117 -18.20 -5.71 0.45
C ASN A 117 -17.04 -4.78 0.74
N PHE A 118 -17.31 -3.50 0.53
CA PHE A 118 -16.54 -2.43 1.10
C PHE A 118 -17.02 -2.21 2.54
N PHE A 119 -16.10 -1.98 3.46
CA PHE A 119 -16.45 -1.65 4.83
C PHE A 119 -15.51 -0.59 5.39
N GLU A 120 -16.03 0.23 6.29
CA GLU A 120 -15.23 1.19 7.03
C GLU A 120 -14.67 0.55 8.29
N SER A 121 -13.40 0.84 8.55
CA SER A 121 -12.72 0.58 9.81
C SER A 121 -12.29 1.89 10.44
N TRP A 122 -11.89 1.86 11.71
CA TRP A 122 -11.29 3.02 12.38
C TRP A 122 -10.02 3.53 11.69
N TYR A 123 -9.31 2.66 10.98
CA TYR A 123 -8.03 2.96 10.32
C TYR A 123 -8.22 3.38 8.85
N GLY A 124 -9.43 3.26 8.31
CA GLY A 124 -9.73 3.65 6.95
C GLY A 124 -10.66 2.68 6.23
N LEU A 125 -10.67 2.79 4.90
CA LEU A 125 -11.62 2.09 4.04
C LEU A 125 -11.03 0.78 3.55
N VAL A 126 -11.76 -0.32 3.73
CA VAL A 126 -11.41 -1.62 3.15
C VAL A 126 -12.12 -1.80 1.82
N GLN A 127 -11.34 -2.14 0.80
CA GLN A 127 -11.80 -2.53 -0.52
C GLN A 127 -11.29 -3.94 -0.84
N ILE A 128 -12.20 -4.78 -1.34
CA ILE A 128 -11.88 -6.13 -1.81
C ILE A 128 -12.19 -6.17 -3.31
N GLU A 129 -11.19 -6.48 -4.12
CA GLU A 129 -11.29 -6.55 -5.58
C GLU A 129 -11.00 -7.96 -6.07
N ASP A 130 -11.87 -8.49 -6.93
CA ASP A 130 -11.55 -9.66 -7.75
C ASP A 130 -10.51 -9.27 -8.79
N ILE A 131 -9.37 -9.96 -8.81
CA ILE A 131 -8.31 -9.74 -9.80
C ILE A 131 -7.92 -11.05 -10.49
N ASN A 132 -7.30 -10.94 -11.65
CA ASN A 132 -6.77 -12.09 -12.37
C ASN A 132 -5.27 -11.91 -12.61
N ILE A 133 -4.48 -12.87 -12.13
CA ILE A 133 -3.02 -12.88 -12.31
C ILE A 133 -2.66 -14.10 -13.13
N ARG A 134 -2.24 -13.86 -14.38
CA ARG A 134 -1.79 -14.92 -15.33
C ARG A 134 -2.81 -16.06 -15.49
N GLY A 135 -4.10 -15.73 -15.54
CA GLY A 135 -5.18 -16.70 -15.69
C GLY A 135 -5.69 -17.29 -14.38
N VAL A 136 -5.06 -16.97 -13.24
CA VAL A 136 -5.48 -17.43 -11.92
C VAL A 136 -6.32 -16.35 -11.24
N ALA A 137 -7.53 -16.71 -10.83
CA ALA A 137 -8.40 -15.84 -10.05
C ALA A 137 -7.85 -15.66 -8.63
N LYS A 138 -7.75 -14.40 -8.20
CA LYS A 138 -7.25 -13.99 -6.88
C LYS A 138 -8.15 -12.89 -6.35
N ILE A 139 -7.96 -12.55 -5.08
CA ILE A 139 -8.53 -11.33 -4.51
C ILE A 139 -7.41 -10.41 -4.05
N LYS A 140 -7.64 -9.11 -4.18
CA LYS A 140 -6.81 -8.07 -3.57
C LYS A 140 -7.61 -7.40 -2.47
N VAL A 141 -7.12 -7.50 -1.24
CA VAL A 141 -7.69 -6.79 -0.09
C VAL A 141 -6.82 -5.57 0.17
N THR A 142 -7.42 -4.39 0.14
CA THR A 142 -6.74 -3.10 0.33
C THR A 142 -7.40 -2.34 1.47
N LEU A 143 -6.64 -1.97 2.49
CA LEU A 143 -7.00 -0.96 3.48
C LEU A 143 -6.39 0.37 3.05
N PHE A 144 -7.21 1.31 2.61
CA PHE A 144 -6.80 2.70 2.38
C PHE A 144 -6.76 3.44 3.70
N LEU A 145 -5.57 3.87 4.11
CA LEU A 145 -5.32 4.48 5.41
C LEU A 145 -5.87 5.91 5.42
N ASN A 146 -6.79 6.19 6.34
CA ASN A 146 -7.19 7.56 6.64
C ASN A 146 -6.17 8.22 7.60
N GLU A 147 -6.49 9.42 8.09
CA GLU A 147 -5.61 10.15 9.02
C GLU A 147 -5.35 9.37 10.31
N ASN A 148 -6.37 8.70 10.85
CA ASN A 148 -6.21 7.88 12.05
C ASN A 148 -5.37 6.62 11.78
N GLY A 149 -5.50 6.02 10.59
CA GLY A 149 -4.72 4.87 10.15
C GLY A 149 -3.24 5.19 10.01
N ILE A 150 -2.88 6.33 9.43
CA ILE A 150 -1.47 6.71 9.27
C ILE A 150 -0.83 7.14 10.60
N VAL A 151 -1.59 7.82 11.49
CA VAL A 151 -1.11 8.21 12.82
C VAL A 151 -0.94 7.01 13.75
N ASN A 152 -1.74 5.94 13.58
CA ASN A 152 -1.67 4.71 14.37
C ASN A 152 -1.29 3.51 13.50
N ILE A 153 -0.21 3.66 12.71
CA ILE A 153 0.12 2.71 11.65
C ILE A 153 0.42 1.30 12.18
N ASP A 154 1.01 1.19 13.37
CA ASP A 154 1.27 -0.08 14.06
C ASP A 154 -0.03 -0.88 14.30
N LYS A 155 -1.08 -0.22 14.79
CA LYS A 155 -2.39 -0.80 15.06
C LYS A 155 -3.12 -1.09 13.76
N ALA A 156 -3.00 -0.24 12.75
CA ALA A 156 -3.57 -0.47 11.43
C ALA A 156 -2.98 -1.72 10.77
N ILE A 157 -1.65 -1.89 10.84
CA ILE A 157 -0.96 -3.10 10.37
C ILE A 157 -1.44 -4.33 11.14
N THR A 158 -1.45 -4.26 12.48
CA THR A 158 -1.87 -5.39 13.33
C THR A 158 -3.32 -5.79 13.04
N TYR A 159 -4.22 -4.81 12.89
CA TYR A 159 -5.60 -5.02 12.50
C TYR A 159 -5.68 -5.73 11.14
N PHE A 160 -4.98 -5.22 10.13
CA PHE A 160 -4.98 -5.79 8.79
C PHE A 160 -4.46 -7.24 8.78
N GLU A 161 -3.31 -7.47 9.42
CA GLU A 161 -2.70 -8.81 9.52
C GLU A 161 -3.62 -9.79 10.23
N SER A 162 -4.18 -9.41 11.38
CA SER A 162 -5.06 -10.30 12.15
C SER A 162 -6.40 -10.60 11.46
N THR A 163 -6.86 -9.73 10.55
CA THR A 163 -8.16 -9.86 9.89
C THR A 163 -8.05 -10.57 8.54
N TYR A 164 -7.02 -10.23 7.74
CA TYR A 164 -6.95 -10.60 6.33
C TYR A 164 -5.74 -11.45 5.97
N CYS A 165 -4.74 -11.56 6.85
CA CYS A 165 -3.59 -12.43 6.60
C CYS A 165 -3.77 -13.82 7.22
N VAL A 166 -4.97 -14.18 7.70
CA VAL A 166 -5.23 -15.47 8.33
C VAL A 166 -5.09 -16.64 7.35
N LYS A 167 -4.65 -17.78 7.88
CA LYS A 167 -4.45 -19.01 7.12
C LYS A 167 -5.79 -19.52 6.59
N SER A 168 -5.88 -19.68 5.27
CA SER A 168 -6.94 -20.42 4.57
C SER A 168 -6.85 -21.92 4.80
#